data_AF-A0AB74LU09-F1
#
_entry.id   AF-A0AB74LU09-F1
#
_cell.length_a   1.000
_cell.length_b   1.000
_cell.length_c   1.000
_cell.angle_alpha   90.00
_cell.angle_beta   90.00
_cell.angle_gamma   90.00
#
_symmetry.space_group_name_H-M   'P 1'
#
loop_
_entity.id
_entity.type
_entity.pdbx_description
1 polymer ?
#
loop_
_entity_poly.entity_id
_entity_poly.type
_entity_poly.pdbx_seq_one_letter_code
_entity_poly.pdbx_strand_id
1 'polypeptide(L)'
;MPRPPYERPPHFHWASARNQSRHLGRPHNPFGLSGYQSGSIDHAAAAGRSRRKPRRDPRAARALAAASDAGHRACAGLQALAATNPRLHGPPDPAPSRHGPVGAPCRWQSPVRVRASVRRRSDQVEARALDHASGLADRDRRPPGYVGARPMTSRLRILKAALGGDISGRTLNAPTIGHGPSDRGTSYTDSPGAPDGLLVTVRNGGGRTDDLAAKDRALQILGELPEHLRRRDERPDPAAGQRRLEARRQAETQERADSARRQRQALAIWEAASDPRATVVEAYLASRGLGLPADIAGDALRFSKRCPWGKGETAMAMVAPFRCVRTGAVVGIHRTALSPAGAKLGRKMLGAALGAAIMLDPPEDVATGLTIGEGIESCLAARQLGIRPVWALGSTAGIASFPVLDGIECLTVLGERDAGASDAACNQVGTRWHETGRLVDVVMPRVGKDMNDVLRAEVAA
;
A
#
# COMPACT_ATOMS: atom_id res chain seq x y z
N MET A 1 -39.00 -3.72 -36.18
CA MET A 1 -38.91 -4.33 -34.84
C MET A 1 -37.80 -3.63 -34.06
N PRO A 2 -38.10 -2.63 -33.22
CA PRO A 2 -37.10 -1.98 -32.37
C PRO A 2 -36.91 -2.77 -31.07
N ARG A 3 -35.66 -2.83 -30.57
CA ARG A 3 -35.27 -3.47 -29.30
C ARG A 3 -35.76 -2.64 -28.09
N PRO A 4 -36.13 -3.27 -26.96
CA PRO A 4 -36.60 -2.56 -25.78
C PRO A 4 -35.45 -1.90 -25.00
N PRO A 5 -35.73 -0.85 -24.21
CA PRO A 5 -34.72 -0.19 -23.39
C PRO A 5 -34.35 -1.00 -22.15
N TYR A 6 -33.07 -0.92 -21.80
CA TYR A 6 -32.41 -1.54 -20.65
C TYR A 6 -32.98 -1.01 -19.32
N GLU A 7 -33.51 -1.90 -18.48
CA GLU A 7 -33.87 -1.60 -17.08
C GLU A 7 -32.60 -1.37 -16.24
N ARG A 8 -32.62 -0.33 -15.40
CA ARG A 8 -31.57 -0.01 -14.43
C ARG A 8 -31.71 -0.93 -13.20
N PRO A 9 -30.61 -1.44 -12.62
CA PRO A 9 -30.67 -2.14 -11.33
C PRO A 9 -30.88 -1.15 -10.15
N PRO A 10 -31.43 -1.60 -9.01
CA PRO A 10 -31.91 -0.74 -7.95
C PRO A 10 -30.78 -0.10 -7.11
N HIS A 11 -31.06 1.11 -6.65
CA HIS A 11 -30.24 1.89 -5.74
C HIS A 11 -30.05 1.17 -4.39
N PHE A 12 -28.80 1.02 -3.94
CA PHE A 12 -28.49 0.55 -2.60
C PHE A 12 -28.70 1.68 -1.59
N HIS A 13 -29.75 1.55 -0.78
CA HIS A 13 -29.96 2.40 0.39
C HIS A 13 -29.05 1.96 1.55
N TRP A 14 -28.24 2.88 2.06
CA TRP A 14 -27.52 2.72 3.33
C TRP A 14 -28.51 2.81 4.49
N ALA A 15 -28.92 1.66 5.04
CA ALA A 15 -29.75 1.59 6.22
C ALA A 15 -28.89 1.70 7.50
N SER A 16 -29.14 2.75 8.27
CA SER A 16 -28.58 3.00 9.61
C SER A 16 -29.17 2.01 10.63
N ALA A 17 -28.34 1.16 11.23
CA ALA A 17 -28.70 0.38 12.41
C ALA A 17 -28.46 1.22 13.68
N ARG A 18 -29.51 1.86 14.19
CA ARG A 18 -29.53 2.45 15.54
C ARG A 18 -29.85 1.35 16.56
N ASN A 19 -28.93 1.11 17.49
CA ASN A 19 -29.15 0.17 18.58
C ASN A 19 -29.89 0.87 19.73
N GLN A 20 -31.15 0.49 19.95
CA GLN A 20 -31.97 0.95 21.06
C GLN A 20 -31.74 0.07 22.29
N SER A 21 -31.53 0.72 23.43
CA SER A 21 -31.45 0.13 24.76
C SER A 21 -32.79 -0.45 25.19
N ARG A 22 -32.82 -1.71 25.64
CA ARG A 22 -33.86 -2.21 26.57
C ARG A 22 -33.27 -3.13 27.62
N HIS A 23 -33.64 -2.81 28.86
CA HIS A 23 -33.56 -3.64 30.06
C HIS A 23 -34.15 -5.04 29.84
N LEU A 24 -33.57 -6.02 30.54
CA LEU A 24 -34.15 -7.23 31.19
C LEU A 24 -32.93 -8.08 31.60
N GLY A 25 -32.56 -8.21 32.87
CA GLY A 25 -33.09 -9.23 33.78
C GLY A 25 -31.92 -10.10 34.27
N ARG A 26 -31.70 -10.18 35.59
CA ARG A 26 -30.74 -11.10 36.23
C ARG A 26 -31.14 -12.56 35.94
N PRO A 27 -30.19 -13.51 35.96
CA PRO A 27 -30.21 -14.41 37.11
C PRO A 27 -28.84 -14.86 37.66
N HIS A 28 -28.93 -15.20 38.94
CA HIS A 28 -28.07 -15.98 39.84
C HIS A 28 -26.72 -16.57 39.40
N ASN A 29 -25.74 -16.24 40.26
CA ASN A 29 -24.52 -16.97 40.57
C ASN A 29 -24.83 -18.23 41.42
N PRO A 30 -24.15 -19.36 41.17
CA PRO A 30 -23.65 -20.15 42.29
C PRO A 30 -22.19 -20.54 42.07
N PHE A 31 -21.35 -20.23 43.06
CA PHE A 31 -20.26 -21.03 43.60
C PHE A 31 -19.29 -20.07 44.30
N GLY A 32 -19.52 -19.89 45.60
CA GLY A 32 -18.45 -19.52 46.51
C GLY A 32 -17.66 -20.79 46.87
N LEU A 33 -16.37 -20.62 47.12
CA LEU A 33 -15.73 -21.00 48.38
C LEU A 33 -14.24 -20.66 48.34
N SER A 34 -13.79 -20.13 49.50
CA SER A 34 -12.44 -20.18 50.06
C SER A 34 -11.33 -19.46 49.27
N GLY A 35 -10.72 -18.37 49.77
CA GLY A 35 -10.20 -18.19 51.12
C GLY A 35 -8.68 -18.35 51.05
N TYR A 36 -7.92 -17.25 51.06
CA TYR A 36 -6.51 -17.27 51.44
C TYR A 36 -6.10 -15.91 52.03
N GLN A 37 -5.68 -15.97 53.28
CA GLN A 37 -5.16 -14.89 54.09
C GLN A 37 -3.71 -14.55 53.73
N SER A 38 -3.38 -13.27 53.98
CA SER A 38 -2.11 -12.67 54.38
C SER A 38 -0.81 -13.47 54.24
N GLY A 39 0.18 -12.86 53.59
CA GLY A 39 1.59 -13.22 53.69
C GLY A 39 2.48 -12.00 53.43
N SER A 40 2.76 -11.26 54.50
CA SER A 40 3.87 -10.31 54.59
C SER A 40 5.20 -11.06 54.52
N ILE A 41 6.10 -10.68 53.61
CA ILE A 41 7.52 -10.99 53.70
C ILE A 41 8.33 -9.77 53.28
N ASP A 42 8.92 -9.12 54.28
CA ASP A 42 10.11 -8.28 54.18
C ASP A 42 11.33 -9.15 53.84
N HIS A 43 12.20 -8.70 52.93
CA HIS A 43 13.65 -8.96 53.02
C HIS A 43 14.48 -7.89 52.28
N ALA A 44 15.13 -7.06 53.10
CA ALA A 44 16.50 -6.54 53.05
C ALA A 44 17.24 -6.28 51.72
N ALA A 45 17.51 -4.98 51.50
CA ALA A 45 18.82 -4.33 51.34
C ALA A 45 19.93 -4.93 50.45
N ALA A 46 20.36 -4.16 49.43
CA ALA A 46 21.77 -3.95 49.11
C ALA A 46 22.03 -2.62 48.37
N ALA A 47 23.12 -1.97 48.78
CA ALA A 47 23.66 -0.65 48.49
C ALA A 47 23.76 -0.13 47.03
N GLY A 48 23.58 1.19 46.88
CA GLY A 48 24.65 2.06 46.38
C GLY A 48 24.54 2.60 44.94
N ARG A 49 24.19 3.89 44.79
CA ARG A 49 25.07 4.96 44.26
C ARG A 49 24.28 6.25 44.00
N SER A 50 24.71 7.29 44.69
CA SER A 50 24.37 8.70 44.51
C SER A 50 24.69 9.18 43.08
N ARG A 51 23.71 9.79 42.39
CA ARG A 51 23.94 10.74 41.30
C ARG A 51 22.98 11.94 41.37
N ARG A 52 23.64 13.10 41.49
CA ARG A 52 23.22 14.51 41.57
C ARG A 52 21.96 14.90 40.78
N LYS A 53 21.08 15.68 41.44
CA LYS A 53 20.04 16.53 40.83
C LYS A 53 20.67 17.73 40.10
N PRO A 54 20.19 18.14 38.91
CA PRO A 54 20.58 19.42 38.33
C PRO A 54 19.80 20.58 38.96
N ARG A 55 20.51 21.67 39.25
CA ARG A 55 19.97 22.95 39.76
C ARG A 55 19.08 23.60 38.69
N ARG A 56 17.90 24.08 39.10
CA ARG A 56 17.01 24.93 38.28
C ARG A 56 17.61 26.34 38.16
N ASP A 57 17.68 26.85 36.94
CA ASP A 57 18.06 28.23 36.64
C ASP A 57 16.86 29.18 36.91
N PRO A 58 16.98 30.14 37.84
CA PRO A 58 15.89 31.05 38.21
C PRO A 58 15.59 32.15 37.17
N ARG A 59 16.31 32.24 36.04
CA ARG A 59 16.00 33.18 34.95
C ARG A 59 15.00 32.64 33.93
N ALA A 60 14.88 31.33 33.77
CA ALA A 60 13.89 30.70 32.87
C ALA A 60 12.45 30.76 33.41
N ALA A 61 12.27 30.84 34.74
CA ALA A 61 10.96 30.90 35.39
C ALA A 61 10.24 32.26 35.25
N ARG A 62 10.98 33.35 34.99
CA ARG A 62 10.40 34.70 34.81
C ARG A 62 9.93 34.99 33.38
N ALA A 63 10.47 34.29 32.37
CA ALA A 63 10.02 34.44 30.97
C ALA A 63 8.68 33.72 30.71
N LEU A 64 8.40 32.62 31.41
CA LEU A 64 7.15 31.86 31.32
C LEU A 64 5.96 32.56 32.00
N ALA A 65 6.20 33.40 33.01
CA ALA A 65 5.14 34.18 33.66
C ALA A 65 4.67 35.39 32.81
N ALA A 66 5.57 36.00 32.01
CA ALA A 66 5.23 37.14 31.17
C ALA A 66 4.41 36.76 29.91
N ALA A 67 4.62 35.56 29.36
CA ALA A 67 3.85 35.05 28.22
C ALA A 67 2.42 34.62 28.58
N SER A 68 2.17 34.22 29.83
CA SER A 68 0.84 33.83 30.33
C SER A 68 -0.11 35.03 30.53
N ASP A 69 0.45 36.22 30.73
CA ASP A 69 -0.30 37.45 31.05
C ASP A 69 -0.73 38.24 29.80
N ALA A 70 -0.05 38.01 28.67
CA ALA A 70 -0.44 38.53 27.35
C ALA A 70 -1.62 37.75 26.73
N GLY A 71 -1.70 36.43 26.98
CA GLY A 71 -2.80 35.58 26.50
C GLY A 71 -4.14 35.83 27.21
N HIS A 72 -4.12 36.23 28.49
CA HIS A 72 -5.35 36.52 29.24
C HIS A 72 -6.00 37.86 28.85
N ARG A 73 -5.22 38.84 28.35
CA ARG A 73 -5.76 40.14 27.89
C ARG A 73 -6.36 40.09 26.49
N ALA A 74 -6.00 39.10 25.66
CA ALA A 74 -6.59 38.91 24.34
C ALA A 74 -7.97 38.19 24.38
N CYS A 75 -8.25 37.40 25.43
CA CYS A 75 -9.56 36.73 25.61
C CYS A 75 -10.62 37.61 26.29
N ALA A 76 -10.24 38.67 27.01
CA ALA A 76 -11.20 39.59 27.65
C ALA A 76 -11.78 40.64 26.68
N GLY A 77 -11.21 40.82 25.49
CA GLY A 77 -11.63 41.82 24.50
C GLY A 77 -12.77 41.39 23.56
N LEU A 78 -13.17 40.11 23.56
CA LEU A 78 -14.20 39.57 22.66
C LEU A 78 -15.52 39.17 23.36
N GLN A 79 -15.65 39.45 24.67
CA GLN A 79 -16.90 39.24 25.43
C GLN A 79 -17.61 40.55 25.83
N ALA A 80 -17.19 41.71 25.31
CA ALA A 80 -17.75 43.02 25.65
C ALA A 80 -18.35 43.78 24.45
N LEU A 81 -19.09 43.08 23.58
CA LEU A 81 -19.86 43.69 22.47
C LEU A 81 -21.25 43.06 22.27
N ALA A 82 -21.79 42.47 23.35
CA ALA A 82 -23.15 41.90 23.39
C ALA A 82 -23.85 42.23 24.72
N ALA A 83 -23.91 43.51 25.09
CA ALA A 83 -24.80 43.99 26.15
C ALA A 83 -24.91 45.53 26.07
N THR A 84 -25.94 46.05 25.39
CA THR A 84 -26.67 47.29 25.73
C THR A 84 -27.71 47.60 24.66
N ASN A 85 -28.97 47.23 24.90
CA ASN A 85 -30.12 48.14 25.15
C ASN A 85 -31.46 47.47 24.74
N PRO A 86 -32.50 47.43 25.62
CA PRO A 86 -33.74 46.69 25.39
C PRO A 86 -34.93 47.59 24.96
N ARG A 87 -36.08 46.93 24.68
CA ARG A 87 -37.45 47.41 24.33
C ARG A 87 -37.70 47.40 22.80
N LEU A 88 -38.67 46.66 22.27
CA LEU A 88 -40.10 46.64 22.60
C LEU A 88 -40.75 45.26 22.39
N HIS A 89 -41.78 44.96 23.19
CA HIS A 89 -42.66 43.78 23.10
C HIS A 89 -43.84 43.98 22.13
N GLY A 90 -44.29 42.88 21.51
CA GLY A 90 -45.64 42.69 20.94
C GLY A 90 -45.72 41.44 20.03
N PRO A 91 -46.61 40.44 20.27
CA PRO A 91 -46.71 39.21 19.47
C PRO A 91 -47.98 39.21 18.58
N PRO A 92 -48.32 38.11 17.87
CA PRO A 92 -47.73 37.63 16.61
C PRO A 92 -48.80 37.48 15.49
N ASP A 93 -48.40 37.24 14.23
CA ASP A 93 -49.13 36.34 13.30
C ASP A 93 -48.39 36.10 11.97
N PRO A 94 -48.72 35.03 11.19
CA PRO A 94 -47.74 34.24 10.45
C PRO A 94 -47.57 34.58 8.96
N ALA A 95 -46.36 34.25 8.48
CA ALA A 95 -45.88 33.89 7.12
C ALA A 95 -46.79 34.15 5.89
N PRO A 96 -46.23 34.61 4.74
CA PRO A 96 -45.47 33.66 3.92
C PRO A 96 -44.28 34.20 3.10
N SER A 97 -43.38 33.26 2.79
CA SER A 97 -42.48 33.14 1.62
C SER A 97 -42.08 34.41 0.84
N ARG A 98 -40.76 34.63 0.71
CA ARG A 98 -40.13 35.03 -0.56
C ARG A 98 -38.62 34.89 -0.54
N HIS A 99 -38.14 34.38 -1.67
CA HIS A 99 -36.76 34.23 -2.10
C HIS A 99 -35.96 35.54 -2.01
N GLY A 100 -34.68 35.41 -1.64
CA GLY A 100 -33.65 36.45 -1.70
C GLY A 100 -32.27 35.78 -1.83
N PRO A 101 -31.27 36.46 -2.45
CA PRO A 101 -30.44 35.85 -3.47
C PRO A 101 -29.17 35.15 -2.98
N VAL A 102 -28.75 34.22 -3.83
CA VAL A 102 -27.50 33.46 -3.85
C VAL A 102 -26.30 34.42 -3.76
N GLY A 103 -25.48 34.24 -2.72
CA GLY A 103 -24.18 34.88 -2.59
C GLY A 103 -23.24 34.43 -3.72
N ALA A 104 -22.59 35.40 -4.35
CA ALA A 104 -21.66 35.20 -5.44
C ALA A 104 -20.47 34.29 -5.06
N PRO A 105 -20.01 33.39 -5.95
CA PRO A 105 -18.83 32.59 -5.70
C PRO A 105 -17.56 33.44 -5.86
N CYS A 106 -16.68 33.38 -4.86
CA CYS A 106 -15.31 33.86 -4.96
C CYS A 106 -14.61 33.16 -6.14
N ARG A 107 -14.27 33.96 -7.16
CA ARG A 107 -13.41 33.56 -8.30
C ARG A 107 -12.02 33.20 -7.78
N TRP A 108 -11.70 31.91 -7.76
CA TRP A 108 -10.31 31.46 -7.78
C TRP A 108 -9.86 31.29 -9.23
N GLN A 109 -8.75 31.93 -9.57
CA GLN A 109 -8.11 31.79 -10.87
C GLN A 109 -7.60 30.36 -11.05
N SER A 110 -7.76 29.85 -12.28
CA SER A 110 -7.52 28.49 -12.76
C SER A 110 -6.26 27.80 -12.19
N PRO A 111 -6.32 26.50 -11.85
CA PRO A 111 -5.12 25.69 -11.68
C PRO A 111 -4.40 25.55 -13.04
N VAL A 112 -3.07 25.59 -13.00
CA VAL A 112 -2.23 25.19 -14.14
C VAL A 112 -2.59 23.73 -14.48
N ARG A 113 -3.25 23.54 -15.63
CA ARG A 113 -3.44 22.20 -16.21
C ARG A 113 -2.08 21.65 -16.60
N VAL A 114 -1.46 20.86 -15.73
CA VAL A 114 -0.38 19.98 -16.16
C VAL A 114 -1.06 18.83 -16.92
N ARG A 115 -1.12 18.95 -18.25
CA ARG A 115 -1.36 17.77 -19.10
C ARG A 115 -0.28 16.76 -18.74
N ALA A 116 -0.68 15.59 -18.26
CA ALA A 116 0.21 14.44 -18.13
C ALA A 116 0.81 14.14 -19.53
N SER A 117 2.03 14.62 -19.78
CA SER A 117 2.77 14.25 -20.96
C SER A 117 3.35 12.86 -20.71
N VAL A 118 2.63 11.83 -21.17
CA VAL A 118 3.18 10.47 -21.29
C VAL A 118 4.27 10.51 -22.36
N ARG A 119 5.53 10.71 -21.96
CA ARG A 119 6.66 10.46 -22.86
C ARG A 119 6.87 8.95 -22.94
N ARG A 120 6.53 8.36 -24.08
CA ARG A 120 7.00 7.01 -24.45
C ARG A 120 8.52 7.05 -24.54
N ARG A 121 9.23 6.30 -23.69
CA ARG A 121 10.62 5.90 -23.93
C ARG A 121 10.59 4.52 -24.60
N SER A 122 10.39 4.55 -25.91
CA SER A 122 10.88 3.53 -26.82
C SER A 122 12.08 4.16 -27.54
N ASP A 123 13.10 3.38 -27.84
CA ASP A 123 14.27 3.76 -28.65
C ASP A 123 15.41 4.41 -27.85
N GLN A 124 16.31 3.57 -27.33
CA GLN A 124 17.77 3.76 -27.28
C GLN A 124 18.41 2.65 -26.44
N VAL A 125 18.63 1.47 -27.03
CA VAL A 125 19.83 0.63 -26.78
C VAL A 125 20.08 -0.21 -28.05
N GLU A 126 20.51 0.45 -29.11
CA GLU A 126 21.23 -0.19 -30.21
C GLU A 126 22.44 0.71 -30.52
N ALA A 127 23.55 0.08 -30.90
CA ALA A 127 24.87 0.66 -31.17
C ALA A 127 25.77 0.90 -29.94
N ARG A 128 26.53 -0.14 -29.59
CA ARG A 128 27.98 -0.05 -29.33
C ARG A 128 28.58 -1.46 -29.34
N ALA A 129 28.83 -1.96 -30.55
CA ALA A 129 29.78 -3.02 -30.79
C ALA A 129 30.70 -2.50 -31.90
N LEU A 130 31.97 -2.26 -31.57
CA LEU A 130 33.15 -2.55 -32.38
C LEU A 130 34.40 -2.06 -31.63
N ASP A 131 35.38 -2.96 -31.63
CA ASP A 131 36.82 -2.85 -31.31
C ASP A 131 37.29 -2.38 -29.93
N HIS A 132 37.90 -3.31 -29.19
CA HIS A 132 39.37 -3.37 -29.20
C HIS A 132 39.89 -4.77 -28.83
N ALA A 133 40.71 -5.32 -29.73
CA ALA A 133 41.63 -6.42 -29.49
C ALA A 133 42.96 -5.89 -28.90
N SER A 134 43.52 -6.60 -27.93
CA SER A 134 44.92 -6.69 -27.45
C SER A 134 44.84 -7.35 -26.07
N GLY A 135 45.52 -8.40 -25.64
CA GLY A 135 46.66 -9.18 -26.12
C GLY A 135 47.29 -9.83 -24.86
N LEU A 136 47.79 -11.07 -25.02
CA LEU A 136 48.77 -11.77 -24.18
C LEU A 136 48.30 -12.50 -22.89
N ALA A 137 48.21 -13.83 -23.07
CA ALA A 137 48.86 -14.90 -22.30
C ALA A 137 48.83 -14.88 -20.75
N ASP A 138 48.22 -15.91 -20.17
CA ASP A 138 48.97 -16.81 -19.28
C ASP A 138 48.36 -18.23 -19.24
N ARG A 139 49.24 -19.21 -19.10
CA ARG A 139 49.01 -20.64 -19.03
C ARG A 139 48.68 -21.02 -17.58
N ASP A 140 47.61 -21.77 -17.33
CA ASP A 140 47.75 -23.03 -16.57
C ASP A 140 46.47 -23.91 -16.60
N ARG A 141 46.68 -25.17 -17.01
CA ARG A 141 46.12 -26.47 -16.53
C ARG A 141 44.81 -26.45 -15.71
N ARG A 142 43.77 -27.28 -15.95
CA ARG A 142 43.61 -28.63 -16.56
C ARG A 142 42.10 -28.84 -16.89
N PRO A 143 41.74 -29.77 -17.80
CA PRO A 143 40.36 -29.95 -18.26
C PRO A 143 39.57 -30.94 -17.37
N PRO A 144 38.25 -30.78 -17.19
CA PRO A 144 37.38 -31.88 -16.80
C PRO A 144 36.88 -32.60 -18.08
N GLY A 145 37.34 -33.84 -18.25
CA GLY A 145 36.61 -34.88 -18.97
C GLY A 145 36.44 -34.72 -20.47
N TYR A 146 37.52 -34.86 -21.24
CA TYR A 146 37.46 -35.14 -22.67
C TYR A 146 36.90 -36.57 -22.86
N VAL A 147 35.57 -36.69 -22.99
CA VAL A 147 34.94 -37.93 -23.47
C VAL A 147 35.36 -38.08 -24.93
N GLY A 148 36.15 -39.13 -25.22
CA GLY A 148 36.93 -39.27 -26.45
C GLY A 148 36.19 -38.82 -27.71
N ALA A 149 36.80 -37.89 -28.44
CA ALA A 149 36.33 -37.45 -29.75
C ALA A 149 36.18 -38.68 -30.67
N ARG A 150 34.94 -39.10 -30.89
CA ARG A 150 34.61 -40.14 -31.85
C ARG A 150 34.93 -39.60 -33.26
N PRO A 151 35.56 -40.40 -34.15
CA PRO A 151 35.98 -39.91 -35.46
C PRO A 151 34.79 -39.35 -36.27
N MET A 152 34.97 -38.29 -37.06
CA MET A 152 33.90 -37.55 -37.78
C MET A 152 32.93 -38.44 -38.57
N THR A 153 33.40 -39.56 -39.13
CA THR A 153 32.57 -40.53 -39.86
C THR A 153 31.66 -41.38 -38.95
N SER A 154 31.91 -41.43 -37.65
CA SER A 154 31.17 -42.27 -36.70
C SER A 154 29.88 -41.61 -36.20
N ARG A 155 29.86 -40.30 -35.93
CA ARG A 155 28.63 -39.58 -35.50
C ARG A 155 27.54 -39.66 -36.56
N LEU A 156 27.85 -39.33 -37.81
CA LEU A 156 26.88 -39.40 -38.91
C LEU A 156 26.42 -40.83 -39.22
N ARG A 157 27.26 -41.84 -39.02
CA ARG A 157 26.86 -43.26 -39.15
C ARG A 157 25.89 -43.69 -38.06
N ILE A 158 26.12 -43.28 -36.81
CA ILE A 158 25.20 -43.53 -35.69
C ILE A 158 23.85 -42.86 -35.96
N LEU A 159 23.86 -41.59 -36.38
CA LEU A 159 22.64 -40.87 -36.74
C LEU A 159 21.93 -41.50 -37.95
N LYS A 160 22.65 -41.94 -38.99
CA LYS A 160 22.07 -42.65 -40.14
C LYS A 160 21.41 -43.96 -39.73
N ALA A 161 22.06 -44.72 -38.84
CA ALA A 161 21.51 -45.98 -38.35
C ALA A 161 20.21 -45.77 -37.55
N ALA A 162 20.10 -44.64 -36.83
CA ALA A 162 18.94 -44.34 -35.99
C ALA A 162 17.81 -43.58 -36.71
N LEU A 163 18.14 -42.70 -37.66
CA LEU A 163 17.21 -41.78 -38.32
C LEU A 163 16.94 -42.13 -39.79
N GLY A 164 17.75 -43.03 -40.38
CA GLY A 164 17.73 -43.31 -41.81
C GLY A 164 18.34 -42.18 -42.66
N GLY A 165 18.17 -42.29 -43.98
CA GLY A 165 18.63 -41.27 -44.94
C GLY A 165 20.03 -41.51 -45.51
N ASP A 166 20.57 -40.46 -46.13
CA ASP A 166 21.73 -40.52 -47.00
C ASP A 166 22.82 -39.55 -46.55
N ILE A 167 24.05 -40.05 -46.50
CA ILE A 167 25.23 -39.25 -46.13
C ILE A 167 25.88 -38.75 -47.41
N SER A 168 26.08 -37.44 -47.50
CA SER A 168 26.88 -36.80 -48.55
C SER A 168 27.93 -35.91 -47.89
N GLY A 169 29.21 -36.27 -48.05
CA GLY A 169 30.32 -35.56 -47.42
C GLY A 169 30.22 -35.55 -45.89
N ARG A 170 30.04 -34.35 -45.30
CA ARG A 170 29.91 -34.13 -43.85
C ARG A 170 28.47 -33.94 -43.38
N THR A 171 27.49 -34.22 -44.24
CA THR A 171 26.08 -33.99 -43.95
C THR A 171 25.28 -35.27 -44.12
N LEU A 172 24.47 -35.60 -43.12
CA LEU A 172 23.38 -36.58 -43.23
C LEU A 172 22.09 -35.84 -43.57
N ASN A 173 21.46 -36.21 -44.68
CA ASN A 173 20.10 -35.80 -44.99
C ASN A 173 19.15 -36.92 -44.59
N ALA A 174 18.32 -36.66 -43.58
CA ALA A 174 17.37 -37.61 -43.02
C ALA A 174 15.93 -37.09 -43.15
N PRO A 175 14.93 -37.97 -43.04
CA PRO A 175 13.54 -37.57 -42.95
C PRO A 175 13.29 -36.61 -41.79
N THR A 176 12.51 -35.56 -42.03
CA THR A 176 11.99 -34.70 -40.97
C THR A 176 11.00 -35.49 -40.09
N ILE A 177 11.04 -35.25 -38.78
CA ILE A 177 10.15 -35.92 -37.83
C ILE A 177 8.69 -35.66 -38.22
N GLY A 178 7.89 -36.72 -38.36
CA GLY A 178 6.48 -36.65 -38.79
C GLY A 178 6.26 -36.71 -40.30
N HIS A 179 7.33 -36.74 -41.10
CA HIS A 179 7.27 -36.91 -42.55
C HIS A 179 7.57 -38.35 -42.98
N GLY A 180 7.22 -38.68 -44.24
CA GLY A 180 7.44 -40.01 -44.81
C GLY A 180 8.93 -40.38 -44.93
N PRO A 181 9.29 -41.67 -45.00
CA PRO A 181 10.68 -42.15 -44.98
C PRO A 181 11.51 -41.76 -46.22
N SER A 182 10.87 -41.35 -47.32
CA SER A 182 11.53 -40.80 -48.50
C SER A 182 11.90 -39.31 -48.35
N ASP A 183 11.41 -38.63 -47.32
CA ASP A 183 11.72 -37.23 -47.07
C ASP A 183 13.21 -37.03 -46.71
N ARG A 184 13.75 -35.88 -47.11
CA ARG A 184 15.14 -35.46 -46.83
C ARG A 184 15.16 -34.03 -46.31
N GLY A 185 14.12 -33.67 -45.55
CA GLY A 185 13.88 -32.31 -45.07
C GLY A 185 14.81 -31.87 -43.95
N THR A 186 15.48 -32.79 -43.23
CA THR A 186 16.40 -32.44 -42.14
C THR A 186 17.85 -32.77 -42.48
N SER A 187 18.72 -31.78 -42.35
CA SER A 187 20.16 -31.91 -42.59
C SER A 187 20.92 -31.82 -41.26
N TYR A 188 21.74 -32.83 -40.97
CA TYR A 188 22.64 -32.91 -39.83
C TYR A 188 24.09 -32.82 -40.32
N THR A 189 24.77 -31.72 -40.05
CA THR A 189 26.14 -31.46 -40.51
C THR A 189 27.11 -31.49 -39.34
N ASP A 190 28.11 -32.36 -39.42
CA ASP A 190 29.22 -32.37 -38.46
C ASP A 190 30.05 -31.09 -38.67
N SER A 191 30.06 -30.23 -37.66
CA SER A 191 30.67 -28.90 -37.72
C SER A 191 31.48 -28.65 -36.45
N PRO A 192 32.81 -28.85 -36.48
CA PRO A 192 33.69 -28.65 -35.33
C PRO A 192 33.65 -27.23 -34.73
N GLY A 193 33.20 -26.24 -35.52
CA GLY A 193 33.03 -24.85 -35.06
C GLY A 193 31.71 -24.56 -34.36
N ALA A 194 30.76 -25.50 -34.33
CA ALA A 194 29.52 -25.37 -33.58
C ALA A 194 29.74 -25.69 -32.08
N PRO A 195 29.02 -25.06 -31.13
CA PRO A 195 29.22 -25.25 -29.68
C PRO A 195 29.15 -26.71 -29.20
N ASP A 196 28.39 -27.55 -29.90
CA ASP A 196 28.18 -28.98 -29.64
C ASP A 196 28.72 -29.87 -30.79
N GLY A 197 29.40 -29.26 -31.77
CA GLY A 197 29.99 -29.95 -32.91
C GLY A 197 28.99 -30.39 -33.98
N LEU A 198 27.71 -29.99 -33.89
CA LEU A 198 26.65 -30.40 -34.83
C LEU A 198 25.81 -29.20 -35.25
N LEU A 199 25.61 -29.02 -36.56
CA LEU A 199 24.66 -28.07 -37.12
C LEU A 199 23.43 -28.83 -37.62
N VAL A 200 22.23 -28.35 -37.30
CA VAL A 200 20.98 -28.96 -37.74
C VAL A 200 20.12 -27.92 -38.44
N THR A 201 19.56 -28.30 -39.58
CA THR A 201 18.68 -27.44 -40.37
C THR A 201 17.50 -28.26 -40.88
N VAL A 202 16.30 -27.83 -40.55
CA VAL A 202 15.03 -28.41 -41.00
C VAL A 202 14.44 -27.50 -42.08
N ARG A 203 14.38 -28.00 -43.32
CA ARG A 203 13.90 -27.27 -44.50
C ARG A 203 12.37 -27.32 -44.64
N ASN A 204 11.74 -28.34 -44.05
CA ASN A 204 10.31 -28.64 -44.22
C ASN A 204 9.48 -28.39 -42.94
N GLY A 205 10.02 -27.69 -41.94
CA GLY A 205 9.41 -27.44 -40.62
C GLY A 205 9.30 -25.94 -40.26
N GLY A 206 8.48 -25.61 -39.25
CA GLY A 206 8.05 -24.28 -38.81
C GLY A 206 9.10 -23.43 -38.07
N GLY A 207 10.34 -23.37 -38.57
CA GLY A 207 11.39 -22.44 -38.13
C GLY A 207 12.27 -22.93 -36.97
N ARG A 208 12.93 -21.99 -36.28
CA ARG A 208 14.02 -22.21 -35.30
C ARG A 208 13.71 -23.24 -34.19
N THR A 209 12.45 -23.42 -33.84
CA THR A 209 12.00 -24.37 -32.82
C THR A 209 12.19 -25.82 -33.25
N ASP A 210 11.98 -26.10 -34.54
CA ASP A 210 12.08 -27.45 -35.10
C ASP A 210 13.55 -27.84 -35.31
N ASP A 211 14.42 -26.87 -35.63
CA ASP A 211 15.87 -27.07 -35.68
C ASP A 211 16.43 -27.49 -34.32
N LEU A 212 15.98 -26.81 -33.25
CA LEU A 212 16.39 -27.13 -31.88
C LEU A 212 15.89 -28.51 -31.44
N ALA A 213 14.64 -28.85 -31.73
CA ALA A 213 14.08 -30.16 -31.39
C ALA A 213 14.78 -31.31 -32.14
N ALA A 214 15.07 -31.11 -33.43
CA ALA A 214 15.82 -32.08 -34.24
C ALA A 214 17.26 -32.24 -33.73
N LYS A 215 17.88 -31.14 -33.28
CA LYS A 215 19.22 -31.12 -32.68
C LYS A 215 19.28 -31.83 -31.34
N ASP A 216 18.35 -31.55 -30.43
CA ASP A 216 18.25 -32.21 -29.13
C ASP A 216 18.09 -33.74 -29.32
N ARG A 217 17.24 -34.16 -30.26
CA ARG A 217 17.05 -35.57 -30.62
C ARG A 217 18.33 -36.22 -31.12
N ALA A 218 19.08 -35.55 -32.00
CA ALA A 218 20.35 -36.06 -32.52
C ALA A 218 21.41 -36.18 -31.42
N LEU A 219 21.55 -35.18 -30.56
CA LEU A 219 22.46 -35.22 -29.42
C LEU A 219 22.07 -36.31 -28.41
N GLN A 220 20.77 -36.58 -28.24
CA GLN A 220 20.29 -37.69 -27.42
C GLN A 220 20.72 -39.05 -27.99
N ILE A 221 20.55 -39.28 -29.29
CA ILE A 221 20.98 -40.51 -29.99
C ILE A 221 22.49 -40.72 -29.89
N LEU A 222 23.27 -39.63 -29.99
CA LEU A 222 24.72 -39.67 -29.87
C LEU A 222 25.21 -39.89 -28.42
N GLY A 223 24.32 -39.75 -27.43
CA GLY A 223 24.68 -39.81 -26.01
C GLY A 223 25.33 -38.53 -25.48
N GLU A 224 25.16 -37.42 -26.18
CA GLU A 224 25.87 -36.15 -25.97
C GLU A 224 24.94 -35.00 -25.54
N LEU A 225 23.63 -35.27 -25.36
CA LEU A 225 22.67 -34.28 -24.90
C LEU A 225 23.11 -33.66 -23.55
N PRO A 226 23.24 -32.34 -23.41
CA PRO A 226 23.61 -31.71 -22.15
C PRO A 226 22.72 -32.16 -20.97
N GLU A 227 23.31 -32.34 -19.78
CA GLU A 227 22.60 -32.83 -18.59
C GLU A 227 21.35 -32.01 -18.22
N HIS A 228 21.38 -30.70 -18.44
CA HIS A 228 20.26 -29.81 -18.14
C HIS A 228 19.07 -30.01 -19.10
N LEU A 229 19.30 -30.54 -20.32
CA LEU A 229 18.26 -30.88 -21.28
C LEU A 229 17.75 -32.32 -21.08
N ARG A 230 18.60 -33.24 -20.59
CA ARG A 230 18.17 -34.59 -20.17
C ARG A 230 17.12 -34.56 -19.06
N ARG A 231 17.20 -33.59 -18.15
CA ARG A 231 16.24 -33.40 -17.05
C ARG A 231 14.89 -32.82 -17.47
N ARG A 232 14.74 -32.34 -18.71
CA ARG A 232 13.50 -31.71 -19.20
C ARG A 232 12.38 -32.73 -19.47
N ASP A 233 12.70 -34.02 -19.61
CA ASP A 233 11.77 -35.13 -19.86
C ASP A 233 11.24 -35.80 -18.57
N GLU A 234 11.65 -35.37 -17.38
CA GLU A 234 11.05 -35.87 -16.14
C GLU A 234 9.63 -35.32 -16.00
N ARG A 235 8.63 -36.19 -16.17
CA ARG A 235 7.23 -35.87 -15.82
C ARG A 235 7.21 -35.31 -14.39
N PRO A 236 6.67 -34.11 -14.15
CA PRO A 236 6.60 -33.54 -12.81
C PRO A 236 5.95 -34.53 -11.86
N ASP A 237 6.59 -34.86 -10.73
CA ASP A 237 6.00 -35.71 -9.68
C ASP A 237 4.60 -35.17 -9.32
N PRO A 238 3.51 -35.88 -9.64
CA PRO A 238 2.16 -35.41 -9.34
C PRO A 238 1.96 -35.18 -7.85
N ALA A 239 2.64 -35.96 -6.99
CA ALA A 239 2.60 -35.79 -5.55
C ALA A 239 3.34 -34.51 -5.11
N ALA A 240 4.42 -34.12 -5.78
CA ALA A 240 5.08 -32.82 -5.53
C ALA A 240 4.18 -31.64 -5.92
N GLY A 241 3.45 -31.76 -7.02
CA GLY A 241 2.43 -30.79 -7.42
C GLY A 241 1.31 -30.65 -6.39
N GLN A 242 0.80 -31.78 -5.89
CA GLN A 242 -0.23 -31.81 -4.84
C GLN A 242 0.28 -31.20 -3.52
N ARG A 243 1.47 -31.58 -3.04
CA ARG A 243 2.09 -31.00 -1.84
C ARG A 243 2.23 -29.48 -1.94
N ARG A 244 2.62 -28.95 -3.11
CA ARG A 244 2.75 -27.51 -3.33
C ARG A 244 1.39 -26.80 -3.28
N LEU A 245 0.35 -27.40 -3.85
CA LEU A 245 -1.00 -26.87 -3.81
C LEU A 245 -1.57 -26.87 -2.40
N GLU A 246 -1.37 -27.95 -1.64
CA GLU A 246 -1.78 -28.06 -0.24
C GLU A 246 -1.05 -27.06 0.65
N ALA A 247 0.27 -26.94 0.52
CA ALA A 247 1.05 -25.95 1.25
C ALA A 247 0.58 -24.52 0.95
N ARG A 248 0.25 -24.21 -0.31
CA ARG A 248 -0.33 -22.91 -0.69
C ARG A 248 -1.69 -22.69 -0.03
N ARG A 249 -2.59 -23.68 -0.06
CA ARG A 249 -3.91 -23.59 0.59
C ARG A 249 -3.79 -23.42 2.11
N GLN A 250 -2.86 -24.14 2.75
CA GLN A 250 -2.58 -24.02 4.17
C GLN A 250 -2.04 -22.63 4.51
N ALA A 251 -1.08 -22.12 3.74
CA ALA A 251 -0.55 -20.76 3.90
C ALA A 251 -1.64 -19.69 3.74
N GLU A 252 -2.49 -19.80 2.70
CA GLU A 252 -3.62 -18.88 2.49
C GLU A 252 -4.64 -18.95 3.64
N THR A 253 -4.92 -20.14 4.17
CA THR A 253 -5.83 -20.32 5.31
C THR A 253 -5.26 -19.71 6.58
N GLN A 254 -3.97 -19.94 6.84
CA GLN A 254 -3.25 -19.38 7.99
C GLN A 254 -3.22 -17.85 7.92
N GLU A 255 -2.91 -17.29 6.75
CA GLU A 255 -2.87 -15.84 6.54
C GLU A 255 -4.25 -15.19 6.72
N ARG A 256 -5.32 -15.84 6.27
CA ARG A 256 -6.70 -15.40 6.52
C ARG A 256 -7.04 -15.43 8.02
N ALA A 257 -6.69 -16.50 8.72
CA ALA A 257 -6.93 -16.62 10.16
C ALA A 257 -6.15 -15.57 10.96
N ASP A 258 -4.89 -15.33 10.61
CA ASP A 258 -4.03 -14.31 11.23
C ASP A 258 -4.53 -12.89 10.97
N SER A 259 -5.00 -12.62 9.74
CA SER A 259 -5.58 -11.32 9.38
C SER A 259 -6.89 -11.08 10.12
N ALA A 260 -7.77 -12.08 10.20
CA ALA A 260 -9.01 -11.99 10.98
C ALA A 260 -8.75 -11.78 12.48
N ARG A 261 -7.72 -12.44 13.04
CA ARG A 261 -7.30 -12.21 14.44
C ARG A 261 -6.83 -10.77 14.66
N ARG A 262 -5.96 -10.25 13.79
CA ARG A 262 -5.47 -8.87 13.87
C ARG A 262 -6.59 -7.84 13.73
N GLN A 263 -7.55 -8.08 12.83
CA GLN A 263 -8.73 -7.22 12.66
C GLN A 263 -9.60 -7.22 13.92
N ARG A 264 -9.90 -8.38 14.51
CA ARG A 264 -10.64 -8.44 15.79
C ARG A 264 -9.93 -7.69 16.90
N GLN A 265 -8.60 -7.80 16.99
CA GLN A 265 -7.82 -7.06 17.97
C GLN A 265 -7.85 -5.54 17.72
N ALA A 266 -7.75 -5.10 16.46
CA ALA A 266 -7.86 -3.70 16.09
C ALA A 266 -9.23 -3.12 16.47
N LEU A 267 -10.30 -3.84 16.17
CA LEU A 267 -11.67 -3.45 16.53
C LEU A 267 -11.83 -3.36 18.05
N ALA A 268 -11.34 -4.35 18.81
CA ALA A 268 -11.42 -4.32 20.27
C ALA A 268 -10.70 -3.09 20.87
N ILE A 269 -9.54 -2.70 20.33
CA ILE A 269 -8.84 -1.49 20.76
C ILE A 269 -9.64 -0.23 20.38
N TRP A 270 -10.22 -0.18 19.18
CA TRP A 270 -11.04 0.94 18.74
C TRP A 270 -12.26 1.15 19.63
N GLU A 271 -13.00 0.08 19.95
CA GLU A 271 -14.19 0.13 20.79
C GLU A 271 -13.88 0.48 22.25
N ALA A 272 -12.72 0.07 22.76
CA ALA A 272 -12.29 0.41 24.11
C ALA A 272 -11.69 1.83 24.23
N ALA A 273 -11.37 2.49 23.12
CA ALA A 273 -10.80 3.83 23.11
C ALA A 273 -11.87 4.88 23.44
N SER A 274 -11.47 5.93 24.14
CA SER A 274 -12.35 7.00 24.63
C SER A 274 -12.31 8.23 23.74
N ASP A 275 -13.12 9.23 24.10
CA ASP A 275 -13.07 10.57 23.52
C ASP A 275 -11.63 11.15 23.57
N PRO A 276 -11.13 11.75 22.47
CA PRO A 276 -9.80 12.35 22.43
C PRO A 276 -9.71 13.76 23.05
N ARG A 277 -10.82 14.45 23.29
CA ARG A 277 -10.85 15.80 23.85
C ARG A 277 -10.44 15.81 25.32
N ALA A 278 -9.82 16.90 25.77
CA ALA A 278 -9.24 17.00 27.11
C ALA A 278 -8.22 15.89 27.42
N THR A 279 -7.53 15.38 26.39
CA THR A 279 -6.44 14.39 26.52
C THR A 279 -5.17 14.87 25.85
N VAL A 280 -4.10 14.06 25.94
CA VAL A 280 -2.82 14.32 25.25
C VAL A 280 -2.96 14.39 23.73
N VAL A 281 -4.04 13.87 23.15
CA VAL A 281 -4.32 13.96 21.70
C VAL A 281 -4.60 15.39 21.30
N GLU A 282 -5.40 16.12 22.08
CA GLU A 282 -5.71 17.53 21.82
C GLU A 282 -4.47 18.40 21.93
N ALA A 283 -3.65 18.20 22.97
CA ALA A 283 -2.36 18.89 23.11
C ALA A 283 -1.40 18.58 21.94
N TYR A 284 -1.37 17.34 21.49
CA TYR A 284 -0.57 16.94 20.32
C TYR A 284 -1.04 17.66 19.05
N LEU A 285 -2.33 17.62 18.73
CA LEU A 285 -2.87 18.28 17.53
C LEU A 285 -2.65 19.79 17.59
N ALA A 286 -2.90 20.42 18.73
CA ALA A 286 -2.65 21.84 18.95
C ALA A 286 -1.17 22.22 18.74
N SER A 287 -0.23 21.38 19.20
CA SER A 287 1.21 21.59 18.97
C SER A 287 1.61 21.55 17.48
N ARG A 288 0.73 20.98 16.64
CA ARG A 288 0.88 20.87 15.18
C ARG A 288 0.02 21.91 14.44
N GLY A 289 -0.59 22.86 15.16
CA GLY A 289 -1.49 23.87 14.59
C GLY A 289 -2.85 23.32 14.14
N LEU A 290 -3.19 22.09 14.55
CA LEU A 290 -4.40 21.38 14.15
C LEU A 290 -5.47 21.49 15.23
N GLY A 291 -6.69 21.83 14.83
CA GLY A 291 -7.86 21.69 15.67
C GLY A 291 -8.28 20.23 15.86
N LEU A 292 -9.06 19.97 16.91
CA LEU A 292 -9.80 18.73 17.11
C LEU A 292 -11.31 19.01 17.03
N PRO A 293 -11.89 19.11 15.82
CA PRO A 293 -13.32 19.34 15.64
C PRO A 293 -14.20 18.28 16.33
N ALA A 294 -15.36 18.71 16.80
CA ALA A 294 -16.30 17.83 17.50
C ALA A 294 -16.85 16.71 16.60
N ASP A 295 -16.94 16.93 15.29
CA ASP A 295 -17.46 15.98 14.30
C ASP A 295 -16.48 14.85 13.95
N ILE A 296 -15.20 14.97 14.33
CA ILE A 296 -14.21 13.90 14.17
C ILE A 296 -13.82 13.24 15.50
N ALA A 297 -14.07 13.91 16.62
CA ALA A 297 -13.76 13.44 17.96
C ALA A 297 -14.72 12.31 18.36
N GLY A 298 -14.17 11.12 18.59
CA GLY A 298 -14.95 9.90 18.87
C GLY A 298 -15.31 9.09 17.62
N ASP A 299 -15.48 9.74 16.48
CA ASP A 299 -15.93 9.08 15.24
C ASP A 299 -14.79 8.67 14.31
N ALA A 300 -13.81 9.57 14.13
CA ALA A 300 -12.61 9.33 13.32
C ALA A 300 -11.33 9.25 14.17
N LEU A 301 -11.29 9.95 15.31
CA LEU A 301 -10.16 9.95 16.24
C LEU A 301 -10.63 9.60 17.66
N ARG A 302 -9.90 8.71 18.32
CA ARG A 302 -10.10 8.34 19.74
C ARG A 302 -8.79 8.36 20.50
N PHE A 303 -8.86 8.31 21.81
CA PHE A 303 -7.71 8.20 22.70
C PHE A 303 -7.70 6.86 23.45
N SER A 304 -6.53 6.24 23.57
CA SER A 304 -6.33 5.10 24.45
C SER A 304 -5.14 5.34 25.37
N LYS A 305 -5.41 5.38 26.68
CA LYS A 305 -4.39 5.59 27.73
C LYS A 305 -3.38 4.45 27.83
N ARG A 306 -3.82 3.20 27.60
CA ARG A 306 -2.98 1.99 27.64
C ARG A 306 -3.15 1.19 26.34
N CYS A 307 -2.87 1.83 25.20
CA CYS A 307 -2.94 1.18 23.91
C CYS A 307 -1.85 0.09 23.80
N PRO A 308 -2.17 -1.17 23.46
CA PRO A 308 -1.16 -2.18 23.17
C PRO A 308 -0.18 -1.68 22.09
N TRP A 309 1.12 -1.78 22.37
CA TRP A 309 2.18 -1.24 21.51
C TRP A 309 3.25 -2.26 21.11
N GLY A 310 3.03 -3.54 21.35
CA GLY A 310 4.01 -4.59 21.07
C GLY A 310 3.82 -5.76 22.03
N LYS A 311 4.85 -6.60 22.16
CA LYS A 311 4.83 -7.69 23.15
C LYS A 311 4.97 -7.09 24.56
N GLY A 312 3.88 -7.09 25.33
CA GLY A 312 3.86 -6.62 26.72
C GLY A 312 3.91 -5.11 26.93
N GLU A 313 4.09 -4.32 25.86
CA GLU A 313 4.21 -2.86 25.94
C GLU A 313 2.87 -2.15 25.74
N THR A 314 2.69 -1.00 26.42
CA THR A 314 1.56 -0.10 26.18
C THR A 314 2.03 1.34 26.02
N ALA A 315 1.25 2.14 25.30
CA ALA A 315 1.47 3.57 25.12
C ALA A 315 0.17 4.35 25.26
N MET A 316 0.26 5.62 25.65
CA MET A 316 -0.83 6.57 25.39
C MET A 316 -0.86 6.83 23.89
N ALA A 317 -2.01 6.65 23.24
CA ALA A 317 -2.09 6.76 21.80
C ALA A 317 -3.35 7.47 21.32
N MET A 318 -3.18 8.29 20.28
CA MET A 318 -4.27 8.62 19.37
C MET A 318 -4.54 7.38 18.50
N VAL A 319 -5.80 6.97 18.42
CA VAL A 319 -6.26 5.81 17.65
C VAL A 319 -7.20 6.32 16.57
N ALA A 320 -7.01 5.87 15.32
CA ALA A 320 -7.86 6.20 14.19
C ALA A 320 -8.22 4.91 13.44
N PRO A 321 -9.48 4.69 13.05
CA PRO A 321 -9.91 3.45 12.42
C PRO A 321 -9.61 3.49 10.93
N PHE A 322 -8.96 2.45 10.41
CA PHE A 322 -8.99 2.15 8.99
C PHE A 322 -10.33 1.47 8.68
N ARG A 323 -11.18 2.17 7.93
CA ARG A 323 -12.46 1.67 7.43
C ARG A 323 -12.29 1.21 6.00
N CYS A 324 -12.80 0.03 5.67
CA CYS A 324 -12.82 -0.45 4.29
C CYS A 324 -13.55 0.57 3.41
N VAL A 325 -12.93 1.00 2.31
CA VAL A 325 -13.49 2.04 1.43
C VAL A 325 -14.77 1.61 0.71
N ARG A 326 -15.07 0.30 0.71
CA ARG A 326 -16.28 -0.27 0.10
C ARG A 326 -17.40 -0.48 1.10
N THR A 327 -17.08 -0.93 2.31
CA THR A 327 -18.09 -1.39 3.28
C THR A 327 -18.22 -0.49 4.51
N GLY A 328 -17.29 0.43 4.73
CA GLY A 328 -17.22 1.27 5.94
C GLY A 328 -16.82 0.52 7.22
N ALA A 329 -16.67 -0.80 7.16
CA ALA A 329 -16.32 -1.63 8.31
C ALA A 329 -14.88 -1.35 8.78
N VAL A 330 -14.67 -1.34 10.09
CA VAL A 330 -13.33 -1.22 10.68
C VAL A 330 -12.53 -2.49 10.39
N VAL A 331 -11.45 -2.35 9.61
CA VAL A 331 -10.56 -3.46 9.22
C VAL A 331 -9.17 -3.35 9.83
N GLY A 332 -8.85 -2.17 10.38
CA GLY A 332 -7.61 -1.93 11.09
C GLY A 332 -7.66 -0.62 11.88
N ILE A 333 -6.55 -0.30 12.53
CA ILE A 333 -6.35 0.96 13.25
C ILE A 333 -4.96 1.50 12.98
N HIS A 334 -4.86 2.82 12.85
CA HIS A 334 -3.64 3.58 13.01
C HIS A 334 -3.51 4.02 14.46
N ARG A 335 -2.34 3.81 15.05
CA ARG A 335 -2.05 4.24 16.42
C ARG A 335 -0.84 5.15 16.40
N THR A 336 -0.97 6.34 16.98
CA THR A 336 0.11 7.30 17.18
C THR A 336 0.44 7.35 18.66
N ALA A 337 1.61 6.86 19.07
CA ALA A 337 2.04 6.93 20.46
C ALA A 337 2.45 8.36 20.81
N LEU A 338 2.00 8.82 21.97
CA LEU A 338 2.20 10.17 22.47
C LEU A 338 2.83 10.14 23.86
N SER A 339 3.71 11.10 24.11
CA SER A 339 4.24 11.36 25.45
C SER A 339 3.17 12.05 26.31
N PRO A 340 3.34 12.10 27.65
CA PRO A 340 2.48 12.90 28.52
C PRO A 340 2.43 14.39 28.15
N ALA A 341 3.47 14.90 27.51
CA ALA A 341 3.56 16.27 27.03
C ALA A 341 2.96 16.47 25.62
N GLY A 342 2.32 15.44 25.03
CA GLY A 342 1.74 15.53 23.69
C GLY A 342 2.74 15.40 22.54
N ALA A 343 3.99 14.96 22.79
CA ALA A 343 4.96 14.74 21.73
C ALA A 343 4.78 13.36 21.07
N LYS A 344 4.88 13.29 19.74
CA LYS A 344 4.82 12.04 18.98
C LYS A 344 6.04 11.16 19.28
N LEU A 345 5.80 9.95 19.76
CA LEU A 345 6.82 8.95 20.08
C LEU A 345 6.97 7.88 18.99
N GLY A 346 5.92 7.64 18.21
CA GLY A 346 5.96 6.68 17.11
C GLY A 346 4.59 6.40 16.53
N ARG A 347 4.55 5.60 15.45
CA ARG A 347 3.32 5.13 14.81
C ARG A 347 3.34 3.62 14.61
N LYS A 348 2.20 2.96 14.81
CA LYS A 348 2.00 1.53 14.50
C LYS A 348 0.59 1.29 13.98
N MET A 349 0.47 0.52 12.91
CA MET A 349 -0.80 0.03 12.41
C MET A 349 -1.10 -1.37 12.97
N LEU A 350 -2.37 -1.76 13.03
CA LEU A 350 -2.83 -3.11 13.36
C LEU A 350 -4.06 -3.44 12.53
N GLY A 351 -4.12 -4.64 11.94
CA GLY A 351 -5.16 -5.00 10.98
C GLY A 351 -4.80 -4.60 9.56
N ALA A 352 -5.79 -4.50 8.69
CA ALA A 352 -5.61 -4.10 7.29
C ALA A 352 -5.60 -2.57 7.13
N ALA A 353 -4.76 -2.08 6.22
CA ALA A 353 -4.68 -0.66 5.83
C ALA A 353 -4.90 -0.47 4.32
N LEU A 354 -4.41 -1.38 3.47
CA LEU A 354 -4.67 -1.34 2.03
C LEU A 354 -6.16 -1.58 1.74
N GLY A 355 -6.72 -0.79 0.82
CA GLY A 355 -8.16 -0.80 0.53
C GLY A 355 -9.02 -0.22 1.67
N ALA A 356 -8.39 0.47 2.63
CA ALA A 356 -9.06 1.12 3.75
C ALA A 356 -8.55 2.56 3.91
N ALA A 357 -9.33 3.38 4.62
CA ALA A 357 -9.02 4.76 4.88
C ALA A 357 -9.46 5.19 6.28
N ILE A 358 -8.74 6.15 6.86
CA ILE A 358 -9.20 6.93 8.00
C ILE A 358 -10.05 8.05 7.43
N MET A 359 -11.37 7.90 7.55
CA MET A 359 -12.36 8.81 6.99
C MET A 359 -12.55 9.97 7.97
N LEU A 360 -11.89 11.12 7.74
CA LEU A 360 -12.02 12.30 8.60
C LEU A 360 -13.34 13.04 8.32
N ASP A 361 -13.79 13.05 7.07
CA ASP A 361 -15.17 13.34 6.73
C ASP A 361 -15.91 12.02 6.43
N PRO A 362 -17.16 11.89 6.88
CA PRO A 362 -17.89 10.64 6.78
C PRO A 362 -18.26 10.33 5.32
N PRO A 363 -18.48 9.04 4.95
CA PRO A 363 -18.78 8.66 3.57
C PRO A 363 -20.00 9.36 2.95
N GLU A 364 -20.99 9.70 3.76
CA GLU A 364 -22.19 10.45 3.34
C GLU A 364 -21.88 11.88 2.85
N ASP A 365 -20.76 12.47 3.26
CA ASP A 365 -20.31 13.78 2.76
C ASP A 365 -19.60 13.66 1.41
N VAL A 366 -19.31 12.44 0.96
CA VAL A 366 -18.67 12.17 -0.34
C VAL A 366 -19.74 12.15 -1.43
N ALA A 367 -19.85 13.27 -2.13
CA ALA A 367 -20.62 13.40 -3.36
C ALA A 367 -19.77 13.00 -4.58
N THR A 368 -19.52 13.92 -5.50
CA THR A 368 -18.74 13.68 -6.73
C THR A 368 -17.23 13.86 -6.54
N GLY A 369 -16.80 14.46 -5.43
CA GLY A 369 -15.40 14.79 -5.15
C GLY A 369 -14.90 14.15 -3.86
N LEU A 370 -13.67 13.62 -3.88
CA LEU A 370 -12.98 13.11 -2.69
C LEU A 370 -11.53 13.55 -2.67
N THR A 371 -11.06 13.99 -1.51
CA THR A 371 -9.63 14.23 -1.27
C THR A 371 -9.01 13.06 -0.50
N ILE A 372 -7.82 12.63 -0.91
CA ILE A 372 -7.03 11.62 -0.20
C ILE A 372 -5.62 12.13 0.12
N GLY A 373 -5.04 11.66 1.23
CA GLY A 373 -3.63 11.93 1.57
C GLY A 373 -3.00 10.78 2.36
N GLU A 374 -1.69 10.85 2.60
CA GLU A 374 -0.99 9.82 3.39
C GLU A 374 -1.32 9.95 4.88
N GLY A 375 -0.95 11.08 5.48
CA GLY A 375 -1.00 11.26 6.92
C GLY A 375 -2.31 11.83 7.46
N ILE A 376 -2.68 11.45 8.69
CA ILE A 376 -3.78 12.08 9.43
C ILE A 376 -3.53 13.59 9.59
N GLU A 377 -2.29 13.98 9.91
CA GLU A 377 -1.91 15.38 10.13
C GLU A 377 -2.06 16.22 8.86
N SER A 378 -1.55 15.72 7.72
CA SER A 378 -1.68 16.36 6.40
C SER A 378 -3.14 16.49 5.97
N CYS A 379 -3.94 15.44 6.17
CA CYS A 379 -5.36 15.44 5.83
C CYS A 379 -6.17 16.38 6.73
N LEU A 380 -5.91 16.42 8.04
CA LEU A 380 -6.55 17.37 8.95
C LEU A 380 -6.18 18.81 8.61
N ALA A 381 -4.94 19.06 8.20
CA ALA A 381 -4.53 20.38 7.76
C ALA A 381 -5.30 20.83 6.51
N ALA A 382 -5.39 19.95 5.50
CA ALA A 382 -6.21 20.20 4.32
C ALA A 382 -7.68 20.47 4.68
N ARG A 383 -8.24 19.68 5.59
CA ARG A 383 -9.60 19.88 6.11
C ARG A 383 -9.79 21.27 6.72
N GLN A 384 -8.85 21.70 7.57
CA GLN A 384 -8.88 23.01 8.24
C GLN A 384 -8.72 24.17 7.25
N LEU A 385 -8.03 23.94 6.12
CA LEU A 385 -7.92 24.87 4.99
C LEU A 385 -9.14 24.83 4.04
N GLY A 386 -10.20 24.09 4.39
CA GLY A 386 -11.43 24.01 3.62
C GLY A 386 -11.47 22.94 2.52
N ILE A 387 -10.46 22.08 2.43
CA ILE A 387 -10.42 20.97 1.48
C ILE A 387 -11.14 19.76 2.09
N ARG A 388 -12.39 19.54 1.69
CA ARG A 388 -13.26 18.44 2.16
C ARG A 388 -14.11 17.89 1.01
N PRO A 389 -14.58 16.63 1.07
CA PRO A 389 -14.29 15.62 2.09
C PRO A 389 -12.88 15.04 1.96
N VAL A 390 -12.24 14.67 3.08
CA VAL A 390 -10.85 14.17 3.09
C VAL A 390 -10.64 12.88 3.88
N TRP A 391 -9.91 11.93 3.29
CA TRP A 391 -9.55 10.64 3.89
C TRP A 391 -8.03 10.41 3.93
N ALA A 392 -7.51 9.87 5.03
CA ALA A 392 -6.10 9.50 5.15
C ALA A 392 -5.87 8.00 4.90
N LEU A 393 -4.94 7.66 4.01
CA LEU A 393 -4.67 6.28 3.57
C LEU A 393 -3.50 5.63 4.32
N GLY A 394 -2.77 6.40 5.13
CA GLY A 394 -1.72 5.93 6.04
C GLY A 394 -0.37 5.65 5.40
N SER A 395 -0.28 5.57 4.07
CA SER A 395 0.98 5.35 3.34
C SER A 395 0.88 5.71 1.87
N THR A 396 2.02 5.98 1.23
CA THR A 396 2.17 6.04 -0.24
C THR A 396 1.63 4.80 -0.95
N ALA A 397 1.83 3.60 -0.40
CA ALA A 397 1.25 2.36 -0.95
C ALA A 397 -0.29 2.35 -0.90
N GLY A 398 -0.87 2.95 0.15
CA GLY A 398 -2.31 3.18 0.26
C GLY A 398 -2.83 4.12 -0.83
N ILE A 399 -2.14 5.24 -1.07
CA ILE A 399 -2.44 6.18 -2.17
C ILE A 399 -2.36 5.46 -3.52
N ALA A 400 -1.22 4.84 -3.80
CA ALA A 400 -0.94 4.15 -5.05
C ALA A 400 -1.97 3.07 -5.39
N SER A 401 -2.47 2.35 -4.39
CA SER A 401 -3.45 1.27 -4.54
C SER A 401 -4.91 1.70 -4.36
N PHE A 402 -5.18 2.99 -4.11
CA PHE A 402 -6.54 3.47 -3.87
C PHE A 402 -7.45 3.16 -5.07
N PRO A 403 -8.53 2.38 -4.86
CA PRO A 403 -9.33 1.89 -5.96
C PRO A 403 -10.26 2.99 -6.47
N VAL A 404 -10.68 2.84 -7.72
CA VAL A 404 -11.70 3.71 -8.31
C VAL A 404 -13.04 3.44 -7.62
N LEU A 405 -13.67 4.48 -7.06
CA LEU A 405 -14.96 4.36 -6.38
C LEU A 405 -16.10 4.82 -7.29
N ASP A 406 -17.23 4.12 -7.23
CA ASP A 406 -18.43 4.51 -7.97
C ASP A 406 -19.05 5.76 -7.34
N GLY A 407 -19.63 6.62 -8.18
CA GLY A 407 -20.19 7.92 -7.75
C GLY A 407 -19.16 9.04 -7.59
N ILE A 408 -17.87 8.73 -7.45
CA ILE A 408 -16.80 9.74 -7.38
C ILE A 408 -16.29 10.03 -8.79
N GLU A 409 -16.41 11.29 -9.20
CA GLU A 409 -16.02 11.81 -10.52
C GLU A 409 -14.68 12.55 -10.47
N CYS A 410 -14.30 13.10 -9.32
CA CYS A 410 -13.07 13.85 -9.11
C CYS A 410 -12.31 13.35 -7.86
N LEU A 411 -11.05 12.98 -8.05
CA LEU A 411 -10.14 12.65 -6.95
C LEU A 411 -9.08 13.75 -6.80
N THR A 412 -8.98 14.33 -5.61
CA THR A 412 -7.87 15.20 -5.25
C THR A 412 -6.87 14.42 -4.41
N VAL A 413 -5.60 14.41 -4.79
CA VAL A 413 -4.52 13.76 -4.04
C VAL A 413 -3.64 14.82 -3.40
N LEU A 414 -3.52 14.78 -2.08
CA LEU A 414 -2.57 15.61 -1.33
C LEU A 414 -1.19 15.00 -1.51
N GLY A 415 -0.38 15.62 -2.36
CA GLY A 415 1.01 15.22 -2.57
C GLY A 415 1.92 15.76 -1.47
N GLU A 416 3.01 15.06 -1.20
CA GLU A 416 4.06 15.46 -0.27
C GLU A 416 5.39 15.64 -1.03
N ARG A 417 6.24 16.56 -0.57
CA ARG A 417 7.61 16.73 -1.09
C ARG A 417 8.54 15.76 -0.39
N ASP A 418 8.83 14.65 -1.07
CA ASP A 418 9.69 13.59 -0.57
C ASP A 418 10.77 13.19 -1.61
N ALA A 419 11.39 12.02 -1.42
CA ALA A 419 12.39 11.48 -2.33
C ALA A 419 11.79 10.86 -3.62
N GLY A 420 10.51 11.13 -3.92
CA GLY A 420 9.79 10.69 -5.12
C GLY A 420 8.77 9.57 -4.88
N ALA A 421 8.58 9.10 -3.65
CA ALA A 421 7.61 8.04 -3.36
C ALA A 421 6.17 8.55 -3.45
N SER A 422 5.92 9.78 -2.96
CA SER A 422 4.67 10.50 -3.13
C SER A 422 4.36 10.73 -4.61
N ASP A 423 5.33 11.22 -5.39
CA ASP A 423 5.16 11.45 -6.82
C ASP A 423 4.80 10.17 -7.58
N ALA A 424 5.51 9.07 -7.29
CA ALA A 424 5.22 7.76 -7.89
C ALA A 424 3.80 7.27 -7.53
N ALA A 425 3.39 7.42 -6.27
CA ALA A 425 2.07 7.03 -5.81
C ALA A 425 0.95 7.88 -6.45
N CYS A 426 1.14 9.20 -6.52
CA CYS A 426 0.23 10.13 -7.19
C CYS A 426 0.07 9.78 -8.68
N ASN A 427 1.17 9.49 -9.37
CA ASN A 427 1.13 9.07 -10.77
C ASN A 427 0.38 7.75 -10.97
N GLN A 428 0.57 6.77 -10.09
CA GLN A 428 -0.09 5.46 -10.21
C GLN A 428 -1.60 5.56 -9.97
N VAL A 429 -2.03 6.24 -8.91
CA VAL A 429 -3.46 6.43 -8.64
C VAL A 429 -4.10 7.33 -9.71
N GLY A 430 -3.39 8.38 -10.12
CA GLY A 430 -3.85 9.30 -11.16
C GLY A 430 -4.06 8.61 -12.50
N THR A 431 -3.12 7.76 -12.92
CA THR A 431 -3.26 6.96 -14.14
C THR A 431 -4.50 6.06 -14.05
N ARG A 432 -4.64 5.29 -12.97
CA ARG A 432 -5.78 4.38 -12.78
C ARG A 432 -7.12 5.09 -12.85
N TRP A 433 -7.25 6.24 -12.19
CA TRP A 433 -8.51 6.99 -12.18
C TRP A 433 -8.77 7.67 -13.53
N HIS A 434 -7.74 8.25 -14.14
CA HIS A 434 -7.84 8.90 -15.46
C HIS A 434 -8.25 7.93 -16.56
N GLU A 435 -7.72 6.70 -16.56
CA GLU A 435 -8.09 5.64 -17.51
C GLU A 435 -9.58 5.26 -17.44
N THR A 436 -10.26 5.57 -16.34
CA THR A 436 -11.71 5.38 -16.20
C THR A 436 -12.54 6.61 -16.57
N GLY A 437 -11.92 7.64 -17.15
CA GLY A 437 -12.58 8.89 -17.53
C GLY A 437 -12.88 9.84 -16.37
N ARG A 438 -12.28 9.62 -15.19
CA ARG A 438 -12.47 10.47 -13.99
C ARG A 438 -11.41 11.57 -13.92
N LEU A 439 -11.76 12.67 -13.27
CA LEU A 439 -10.84 13.78 -13.02
C LEU A 439 -9.92 13.43 -11.85
N VAL A 440 -8.64 13.79 -11.97
CA VAL A 440 -7.67 13.67 -10.89
C VAL A 440 -6.81 14.91 -10.84
N ASP A 441 -6.75 15.52 -9.66
CA ASP A 441 -5.88 16.66 -9.36
C ASP A 441 -4.90 16.30 -8.24
N VAL A 442 -3.66 16.75 -8.37
CA VAL A 442 -2.65 16.61 -7.31
C VAL A 442 -2.37 17.99 -6.72
N VAL A 443 -2.63 18.13 -5.43
CA VAL A 443 -2.36 19.37 -4.67
C VAL A 443 -1.04 19.22 -3.96
N MET A 444 -0.04 20.01 -4.39
CA MET A 444 1.28 20.05 -3.78
C MET A 444 1.39 21.21 -2.78
N PRO A 445 2.09 21.02 -1.64
CA PRO A 445 2.28 22.09 -0.67
C PRO A 445 3.16 23.18 -1.26
N ARG A 446 2.73 24.44 -1.10
CA ARG A 446 3.48 25.62 -1.58
C ARG A 446 4.71 25.91 -0.72
N VAL A 447 4.65 25.54 0.56
CA VAL A 447 5.71 25.72 1.57
C VAL A 447 5.84 24.42 2.36
N GLY A 448 7.07 24.09 2.77
CA GLY A 448 7.34 22.89 3.55
C GLY A 448 7.14 21.59 2.78
N LYS A 449 6.96 20.49 3.50
CA LYS A 449 6.92 19.13 2.94
C LYS A 449 5.49 18.64 2.68
N ASP A 450 4.53 19.08 3.48
CA ASP A 450 3.15 18.59 3.45
C ASP A 450 2.15 19.73 3.75
N MET A 451 0.85 19.41 3.73
CA MET A 451 -0.21 20.38 4.03
C MET A 451 -0.20 20.87 5.48
N ASN A 452 0.38 20.13 6.43
CA ASN A 452 0.52 20.61 7.80
C ASN A 452 1.55 21.74 7.88
N ASP A 453 2.65 21.64 7.14
CA ASP A 453 3.61 22.74 7.04
C ASP A 453 2.99 24.00 6.40
N VAL A 454 2.13 23.84 5.38
CA VAL A 454 1.38 24.95 4.77
C VAL A 454 0.50 25.64 5.80
N LEU A 455 -0.34 24.89 6.51
CA LEU A 455 -1.22 25.44 7.54
C LEU A 455 -0.43 26.16 8.63
N ARG A 456 0.69 25.58 9.09
CA ARG A 456 1.53 26.20 10.12
C ARG A 456 2.19 27.48 9.64
N ALA A 457 2.50 27.60 8.35
CA ALA A 457 2.99 28.84 7.76
C ALA A 457 1.90 29.91 7.69
N GLU A 458 0.64 29.54 7.36
CA GLU A 458 -0.49 30.47 7.34
C GLU A 458 -0.88 30.97 8.74
N VAL A 459 -0.86 30.11 9.76
CA VAL A 459 -1.17 30.50 11.15
C VAL A 459 -0.08 31.41 11.74
N ALA A 460 1.15 31.32 11.24
CA ALA A 460 2.26 32.14 11.70
C ALA A 460 2.37 33.50 10.99
N ALA A 461 1.68 33.66 9.85
CA ALA A 461 1.59 34.90 9.08
C ALA A 461 0.46 35.79 9.63
#